data_AF-A0A0W0Z6B4-F1
#
_entry.id   AF-A0A0W0Z6B4-F1
#
_cell.length_a   1.000
_cell.length_b   1.000
_cell.length_c   1.000
_cell.angle_alpha   90.00
_cell.angle_beta   90.00
_cell.angle_gamma   90.00
#
_symmetry.space_group_name_H-M   'P 1'
#
loop_
_entity.id
_entity.type
_entity.pdbx_description
1 polymer ?
#
loop_
_entity_poly.entity_id
_entity_poly.type
_entity_poly.pdbx_seq_one_letter_code
_entity_poly.pdbx_strand_id
1 'polypeptide(L)'
;MKTMTVIGLMSLVVPCSLAVEPLSFQSKYNDKLLPSPFPVYVIENSGVINHPAPGAEKKLLPTDNSYTGSPGCYLACYSHNPGIYKVSESISVMGQIRVPGEYIARNCHPTGYQWRDISGMKKFKNLCADKIPACRPDACWAGGDTGGWFGIQ
;
A
#
# COMPACT_ATOMS: atom_id res chain seq x y z
N MET A 1 56.38 -54.43 -5.00
CA MET A 1 55.63 -53.79 -6.11
C MET A 1 54.28 -54.52 -6.19
N LYS A 2 53.09 -53.95 -6.04
CA LYS A 2 52.59 -52.56 -6.09
C LYS A 2 51.47 -52.42 -5.05
N THR A 3 51.51 -51.33 -4.32
CA THR A 3 50.42 -50.77 -3.51
C THR A 3 49.33 -50.23 -4.44
N MET A 4 48.05 -50.47 -4.16
CA MET A 4 46.94 -49.78 -4.82
C MET A 4 46.05 -49.12 -3.77
N THR A 5 46.14 -47.81 -3.72
CA THR A 5 45.42 -46.90 -2.81
C THR A 5 44.04 -46.60 -3.40
N VAL A 6 42.99 -46.81 -2.61
CA VAL A 6 41.61 -46.41 -2.96
C VAL A 6 41.41 -44.97 -2.50
N ILE A 7 41.13 -44.07 -3.45
CA ILE A 7 40.82 -42.66 -3.19
C ILE A 7 39.31 -42.54 -2.96
N GLY A 8 38.93 -42.28 -1.71
CA GLY A 8 37.55 -41.96 -1.33
C GLY A 8 37.16 -40.56 -1.80
N LEU A 9 36.11 -40.47 -2.62
CA LEU A 9 35.48 -39.21 -2.98
C LEU A 9 34.71 -38.68 -1.76
N MET A 10 35.20 -37.57 -1.20
CA MET A 10 34.53 -36.84 -0.14
C MET A 10 33.66 -35.75 -0.79
N SER A 11 32.34 -35.98 -0.82
CA SER A 11 31.37 -35.00 -1.33
C SER A 11 31.21 -33.85 -0.33
N LEU A 12 31.76 -32.68 -0.67
CA LEU A 12 31.53 -31.42 0.03
C LEU A 12 30.10 -30.92 -0.25
N VAL A 13 29.26 -30.93 0.77
CA VAL A 13 27.93 -30.29 0.74
C VAL A 13 28.12 -28.83 1.13
N VAL A 14 27.94 -27.92 0.17
CA VAL A 14 27.97 -26.47 0.42
C VAL A 14 26.52 -25.99 0.63
N PRO A 15 26.11 -25.55 1.82
CA PRO A 15 24.84 -24.86 1.97
C PRO A 15 24.99 -23.43 1.46
N CYS A 16 24.62 -23.20 0.21
CA CYS A 16 24.42 -21.86 -0.34
C CYS A 16 23.10 -21.30 0.23
N SER A 17 23.12 -20.79 1.45
CA SER A 17 22.03 -19.94 1.96
C SER A 17 22.40 -18.49 1.71
N LEU A 18 22.21 -18.05 0.47
CA LEU A 18 22.13 -16.63 0.17
C LEU A 18 20.77 -16.16 0.70
N ALA A 19 20.76 -15.58 1.89
CA ALA A 19 19.66 -14.75 2.33
C ALA A 19 19.57 -13.57 1.35
N VAL A 20 18.68 -13.68 0.37
CA VAL A 20 18.31 -12.57 -0.50
C VAL A 20 17.60 -11.57 0.40
N GLU A 21 18.31 -10.52 0.82
CA GLU A 21 17.64 -9.39 1.46
C GLU A 21 16.64 -8.83 0.45
N PRO A 22 15.34 -8.73 0.80
CA PRO A 22 14.38 -8.15 -0.11
C PRO A 22 14.78 -6.69 -0.37
N LEU A 23 14.86 -6.31 -1.64
CA LEU A 23 15.01 -4.92 -2.07
C LEU A 23 13.87 -4.08 -1.49
N SER A 24 14.06 -3.49 -0.31
CA SER A 24 13.19 -2.45 0.23
C SER A 24 13.68 -1.11 -0.33
N PHE A 25 13.00 -0.62 -1.37
CA PHE A 25 13.09 0.79 -1.77
C PHE A 25 12.28 1.60 -0.77
N GLN A 26 12.86 1.83 0.42
CA GLN A 26 12.18 2.51 1.51
C GLN A 26 11.75 3.91 1.06
N SER A 27 10.45 4.08 0.89
CA SER A 27 9.85 5.33 0.45
C SER A 27 10.03 6.44 1.49
N LYS A 28 10.42 7.65 1.05
CA LYS A 28 10.47 8.88 1.88
C LYS A 28 9.12 9.27 2.52
N TYR A 29 8.04 8.61 2.15
CA TYR A 29 6.67 8.86 2.61
C TYR A 29 6.25 7.89 3.71
N ASN A 30 7.12 6.93 4.08
CA ASN A 30 6.85 6.00 5.16
C ASN A 30 6.97 6.67 6.56
N ASP A 31 7.73 7.78 6.64
CA ASP A 31 8.15 8.38 7.91
C ASP A 31 7.33 9.61 8.35
N LYS A 32 6.45 10.13 7.50
CA LYS A 32 5.69 11.35 7.79
C LYS A 32 4.18 11.11 7.74
N LEU A 33 3.48 11.73 8.68
CA LEU A 33 2.03 11.79 8.65
C LEU A 33 1.57 12.77 7.57
N LEU A 34 0.50 12.43 6.87
CA LEU A 34 -0.18 13.30 5.92
C LEU A 34 -1.16 14.20 6.67
N PRO A 35 -1.50 15.38 6.15
CA PRO A 35 -2.61 16.16 6.65
C PRO A 35 -3.91 15.35 6.77
N SER A 36 -4.73 15.65 7.78
CA SER A 36 -6.06 15.07 7.97
C SER A 36 -7.10 16.19 8.12
N PRO A 37 -8.02 16.36 7.16
CA PRO A 37 -8.12 15.65 5.88
C PRO A 37 -6.96 15.97 4.92
N PHE A 38 -6.68 15.07 3.98
CA PHE A 38 -5.62 15.25 2.98
C PHE A 38 -6.16 15.98 1.73
N PRO A 39 -5.58 17.11 1.30
CA PRO A 39 -6.03 17.78 0.09
C PRO A 39 -5.61 17.00 -1.16
N VAL A 40 -6.58 16.73 -2.04
CA VAL A 40 -6.37 16.16 -3.36
C VAL A 40 -7.01 17.05 -4.42
N TYR A 41 -6.53 16.98 -5.65
CA TYR A 41 -7.01 17.79 -6.76
C TYR A 41 -7.41 16.87 -7.91
N VAL A 42 -8.70 16.88 -8.24
CA VAL A 42 -9.31 15.99 -9.21
C VAL A 42 -9.41 16.71 -10.54
N ILE A 43 -8.79 16.14 -11.57
CA ILE A 43 -8.92 16.60 -12.95
C ILE A 43 -9.90 15.64 -13.63
N GLU A 44 -11.06 16.16 -14.02
CA GLU A 44 -12.12 15.38 -14.65
C GLU A 44 -11.57 14.60 -15.86
N ASN A 45 -11.84 13.30 -15.92
CA ASN A 45 -11.38 12.37 -16.97
C ASN A 45 -9.85 12.24 -17.14
N SER A 46 -9.03 12.75 -16.22
CA SER A 46 -7.56 12.71 -16.34
C SER A 46 -6.88 12.04 -15.14
N GLY A 47 -7.28 12.38 -13.91
CA GLY A 47 -6.72 11.73 -12.72
C GLY A 47 -6.79 12.59 -11.46
N VAL A 48 -6.03 12.16 -10.45
CA VAL A 48 -5.95 12.83 -9.15
C VAL A 48 -4.49 13.10 -8.80
N ILE A 49 -4.23 14.35 -8.40
CA ILE A 49 -2.91 14.82 -7.95
C ILE A 49 -2.98 15.38 -6.52
N ASN A 50 -1.83 15.57 -5.87
CA ASN A 50 -1.76 16.12 -4.51
C ASN A 50 -1.28 17.57 -4.41
N HIS A 51 -1.24 18.29 -5.52
CA HIS A 51 -0.90 19.71 -5.56
C HIS A 51 -1.88 20.47 -6.47
N PRO A 52 -2.10 21.78 -6.25
CA PRO A 52 -2.94 22.58 -7.12
C PRO A 52 -2.47 22.53 -8.57
N ALA A 53 -3.40 22.39 -9.51
CA ALA A 53 -3.14 22.54 -10.94
C ALA A 53 -4.32 23.25 -11.64
N PRO A 54 -4.08 23.95 -12.76
CA PRO A 54 -5.15 24.53 -13.56
C PRO A 54 -6.20 23.49 -13.96
N GLY A 55 -7.48 23.82 -13.77
CA GLY A 55 -8.60 22.92 -14.10
C GLY A 55 -8.83 21.77 -13.11
N ALA A 56 -8.04 21.67 -12.05
CA ALA A 56 -8.24 20.65 -11.02
C ALA A 56 -9.14 21.15 -9.88
N GLU A 57 -10.14 20.36 -9.51
CA GLU A 57 -11.02 20.67 -8.38
C GLU A 57 -10.40 20.16 -7.08
N LYS A 58 -10.22 21.06 -6.10
CA LYS A 58 -9.75 20.66 -4.77
C LYS A 58 -10.84 19.89 -4.01
N LYS A 59 -10.51 18.69 -3.54
CA LYS A 59 -11.31 17.89 -2.61
C LYS A 59 -10.51 17.62 -1.33
N LEU A 60 -11.22 17.38 -0.23
CA LEU A 60 -10.63 17.01 1.05
C LEU A 60 -10.90 15.52 1.30
N LEU A 61 -9.85 14.71 1.22
CA LEU A 61 -9.92 13.28 1.44
C LEU A 61 -9.87 12.97 2.95
N PRO A 62 -10.87 12.28 3.53
CA PRO A 62 -10.78 11.81 4.91
C PRO A 62 -9.54 10.94 5.11
N THR A 63 -8.71 11.28 6.10
CA THR A 63 -7.44 10.61 6.37
C THR A 63 -7.34 10.23 7.84
N ASP A 64 -7.29 8.95 8.15
CA ASP A 64 -7.01 8.48 9.51
C ASP A 64 -5.50 8.34 9.73
N ASN A 65 -4.99 9.01 10.77
CA ASN A 65 -3.61 8.93 11.25
C ASN A 65 -3.52 8.30 12.64
N SER A 66 -4.48 7.43 13.01
CA SER A 66 -4.48 6.80 14.33
C SER A 66 -3.19 5.98 14.57
N TYR A 67 -2.59 5.42 13.52
CA TYR A 67 -1.26 4.83 13.58
C TYR A 67 -0.16 5.86 13.30
N THR A 68 0.70 6.12 14.29
CA THR A 68 1.77 7.14 14.22
C THR A 68 3.20 6.58 14.14
N GLY A 69 3.37 5.25 14.20
CA GLY A 69 4.70 4.59 14.15
C GLY A 69 5.37 4.63 12.78
N SER A 70 6.65 4.26 12.67
CA SER A 70 7.38 4.10 11.39
C SER A 70 7.93 2.67 11.26
N PRO A 71 7.91 2.06 10.06
CA PRO A 71 7.31 2.59 8.83
C PRO A 71 5.78 2.53 8.87
N GLY A 72 5.13 3.39 8.08
CA GLY A 72 3.69 3.30 7.82
C GLY A 72 3.31 3.80 6.43
N CYS A 73 2.29 3.19 5.85
CA CYS A 73 1.75 3.55 4.55
C CYS A 73 0.22 3.71 4.62
N TYR A 74 -0.40 4.30 3.60
CA TYR A 74 -1.84 4.54 3.57
C TYR A 74 -2.56 3.53 2.68
N LEU A 75 -3.60 2.91 3.25
CA LEU A 75 -4.60 2.17 2.50
C LEU A 75 -5.69 3.14 2.05
N ALA A 76 -6.13 3.03 0.80
CA ALA A 76 -7.35 3.68 0.36
C ALA A 76 -8.56 2.81 0.70
N CYS A 77 -9.65 3.46 1.11
CA CYS A 77 -10.95 2.83 1.29
C CYS A 77 -11.82 3.15 0.07
N TYR A 78 -12.22 2.11 -0.65
CA TYR A 78 -13.03 2.23 -1.86
C TYR A 78 -14.46 1.78 -1.61
N SER A 79 -15.37 2.23 -2.48
CA SER A 79 -16.76 1.78 -2.52
C SER A 79 -17.29 1.82 -3.94
N HIS A 80 -18.37 1.07 -4.18
CA HIS A 80 -19.21 1.25 -5.36
C HIS A 80 -20.18 2.43 -5.24
N ASN A 81 -20.31 3.01 -4.06
CA ASN A 81 -21.09 4.22 -3.84
C ASN A 81 -20.30 5.49 -4.25
N PRO A 82 -20.99 6.62 -4.52
CA PRO A 82 -20.32 7.90 -4.72
C PRO A 82 -19.42 8.28 -3.53
N GLY A 83 -18.18 8.66 -3.82
CA GLY A 83 -17.17 9.07 -2.84
C GLY A 83 -16.58 10.45 -3.12
N ILE A 84 -15.35 10.68 -2.65
CA ILE A 84 -14.63 11.95 -2.83
C ILE A 84 -14.22 12.15 -4.29
N TYR A 85 -13.76 11.08 -4.94
CA TYR A 85 -13.44 11.04 -6.37
C TYR A 85 -13.54 9.61 -6.90
N LYS A 86 -13.70 9.48 -8.21
CA LYS A 86 -13.77 8.20 -8.91
C LYS A 86 -12.40 7.76 -9.42
N VAL A 87 -12.11 6.47 -9.31
CA VAL A 87 -10.96 5.82 -9.97
C VAL A 87 -11.39 4.95 -11.16
N SER A 88 -12.68 4.64 -11.25
CA SER A 88 -13.33 4.07 -12.42
C SER A 88 -14.81 4.47 -12.43
N GLU A 89 -15.57 4.06 -13.46
CA GLU A 89 -17.00 4.35 -13.55
C GLU A 89 -17.79 3.92 -12.30
N SER A 90 -17.40 2.79 -11.72
CA SER A 90 -18.09 2.12 -10.62
C SER A 90 -17.33 2.10 -9.30
N ILE A 91 -16.14 2.73 -9.19
CA ILE A 91 -15.33 2.71 -7.98
C ILE A 91 -14.95 4.14 -7.60
N SER A 92 -15.29 4.50 -6.37
CA SER A 92 -14.90 5.77 -5.75
C SER A 92 -14.00 5.54 -4.54
N VAL A 93 -13.15 6.52 -4.26
CA VAL A 93 -12.38 6.59 -3.01
C VAL A 93 -13.16 7.36 -1.96
N MET A 94 -13.30 6.75 -0.79
CA MET A 94 -14.05 7.25 0.36
C MET A 94 -13.15 7.95 1.38
N GLY A 95 -11.89 7.54 1.46
CA GLY A 95 -10.92 7.99 2.45
C GLY A 95 -9.64 7.17 2.39
N GLN A 96 -8.72 7.44 3.32
CA GLN A 96 -7.49 6.69 3.48
C GLN A 96 -7.11 6.51 4.95
N ILE A 97 -6.39 5.44 5.27
CA ILE A 97 -6.03 5.05 6.64
C ILE A 97 -4.56 4.68 6.68
N ARG A 98 -3.82 5.29 7.61
CA ARG A 98 -2.43 4.91 7.86
C ARG A 98 -2.35 3.62 8.66
N VAL A 99 -1.49 2.71 8.24
CA VAL A 99 -1.26 1.41 8.88
C VAL A 99 0.23 1.10 9.01
N PRO A 100 0.64 0.21 9.93
CA PRO A 100 1.99 -0.34 9.90
C PRO A 100 2.21 -1.06 8.57
N GLY A 101 3.30 -0.71 7.89
CA GLY A 101 3.62 -1.20 6.57
C GLY A 101 4.54 -0.27 5.83
N GLU A 102 4.82 -0.61 4.58
CA GLU A 102 5.70 0.17 3.70
C GLU A 102 5.07 0.31 2.33
N TYR A 103 5.39 1.39 1.62
CA TYR A 103 5.14 1.43 0.19
C TYR A 103 6.14 0.54 -0.54
N ILE A 104 5.64 -0.41 -1.34
CA ILE A 104 6.43 -1.17 -2.31
C ILE A 104 5.97 -0.74 -3.71
N ALA A 105 6.90 -0.17 -4.48
CA ALA A 105 6.58 0.61 -5.67
C ALA A 105 5.52 1.70 -5.36
N ARG A 106 4.32 1.57 -5.92
CA ARG A 106 3.20 2.52 -5.75
C ARG A 106 2.17 2.11 -4.71
N ASN A 107 2.29 0.90 -4.16
CA ASN A 107 1.24 0.30 -3.33
C ASN A 107 1.64 0.29 -1.87
N CYS A 108 0.70 0.58 -0.97
CA CYS A 108 0.87 0.33 0.45
C CYS A 108 0.75 -1.18 0.74
N HIS A 109 1.79 -1.73 1.37
CA HIS A 109 1.86 -3.13 1.79
C HIS A 109 1.85 -3.18 3.32
N PRO A 110 0.71 -3.50 3.96
CA PRO A 110 0.64 -3.62 5.40
C PRO A 110 1.56 -4.72 5.94
N THR A 111 2.14 -4.49 7.11
CA THR A 111 3.03 -5.46 7.77
C THR A 111 2.33 -6.81 7.94
N GLY A 112 2.94 -7.88 7.42
CA GLY A 112 2.41 -9.25 7.45
C GLY A 112 1.47 -9.60 6.29
N TYR A 113 1.22 -8.66 5.38
CA TYR A 113 0.36 -8.83 4.20
C TYR A 113 1.06 -8.41 2.91
N GLN A 114 2.38 -8.33 2.91
CA GLN A 114 3.15 -7.98 1.73
C GLN A 114 2.80 -8.94 0.58
N TRP A 115 2.59 -8.37 -0.62
CA TRP A 115 2.30 -9.10 -1.85
C TRP A 115 0.98 -9.87 -1.87
N ARG A 116 0.11 -9.63 -0.88
CA ARG A 116 -1.22 -10.22 -0.83
C ARG A 116 -2.27 -9.20 -1.25
N ASP A 117 -3.29 -9.67 -1.96
CA ASP A 117 -4.49 -8.89 -2.17
C ASP A 117 -5.27 -8.76 -0.86
N ILE A 118 -5.33 -7.54 -0.33
CA ILE A 118 -6.01 -7.21 0.92
C ILE A 118 -7.49 -6.84 0.72
N SER A 119 -7.94 -6.66 -0.53
CA SER A 119 -9.28 -6.14 -0.87
C SER A 119 -10.42 -7.04 -0.37
N GLY A 120 -10.21 -8.36 -0.41
CA GLY A 120 -11.17 -9.34 0.10
C GLY A 120 -11.15 -9.53 1.62
N MET A 121 -10.15 -9.03 2.33
CA MET A 121 -9.90 -9.42 3.71
C MET A 121 -10.77 -8.65 4.72
N LYS A 122 -11.57 -9.37 5.49
CA LYS A 122 -12.50 -8.81 6.50
C LYS A 122 -11.83 -7.81 7.45
N LYS A 123 -10.60 -8.08 7.89
CA LYS A 123 -9.82 -7.19 8.76
C LYS A 123 -9.74 -5.76 8.21
N PHE A 124 -9.42 -5.60 6.93
CA PHE A 124 -9.25 -4.28 6.33
C PHE A 124 -10.57 -3.65 5.89
N LYS A 125 -11.57 -4.46 5.53
CA LYS A 125 -12.95 -3.96 5.33
C LYS A 125 -13.51 -3.33 6.61
N ASN A 126 -13.36 -4.03 7.75
CA ASN A 126 -13.76 -3.52 9.05
C ASN A 126 -12.98 -2.26 9.41
N LEU A 127 -11.66 -2.24 9.19
CA LEU A 127 -10.84 -1.05 9.41
C LEU A 127 -11.37 0.17 8.63
N CYS A 128 -11.75 0.00 7.37
CA CYS A 128 -12.38 1.07 6.59
C CYS A 128 -13.72 1.53 7.17
N ALA A 129 -14.59 0.60 7.55
CA ALA A 129 -15.88 0.92 8.17
C ALA A 129 -15.72 1.64 9.53
N ASP A 130 -14.70 1.29 10.31
CA ASP A 130 -14.48 1.84 11.64
C ASP A 130 -13.88 3.26 11.60
N LYS A 131 -13.04 3.55 10.60
CA LYS A 131 -12.24 4.79 10.55
C LYS A 131 -12.74 5.82 9.56
N ILE A 132 -13.47 5.41 8.51
CA ILE A 132 -13.97 6.33 7.48
C ILE A 132 -15.50 6.40 7.61
N PRO A 133 -16.06 7.54 8.07
CA PRO A 133 -17.51 7.64 8.34
C PRO A 133 -18.41 7.32 7.14
N ALA A 134 -17.92 7.56 5.92
CA ALA A 134 -18.66 7.25 4.69
C ALA A 134 -18.66 5.76 4.34
N CYS A 135 -17.87 4.95 5.03
CA CYS A 135 -17.82 3.50 4.85
C CYS A 135 -18.73 2.79 5.85
N ARG A 136 -19.62 1.96 5.33
CA ARG A 136 -20.39 0.99 6.13
C ARG A 136 -19.71 -0.38 6.06
N PRO A 137 -19.93 -1.25 7.06
CA PRO A 137 -19.60 -2.67 6.93
C PRO A 137 -20.15 -3.22 5.61
N ASP A 138 -19.34 -3.99 4.89
CA ASP A 138 -19.64 -4.61 3.60
C ASP A 138 -19.86 -3.66 2.39
N ALA A 139 -19.91 -2.34 2.61
CA ALA A 139 -20.02 -1.35 1.52
C ALA A 139 -18.66 -0.83 1.02
N CYS A 140 -17.60 -1.04 1.80
CA CYS A 140 -16.24 -0.62 1.48
C CYS A 140 -15.24 -1.77 1.54
N TRP A 141 -14.14 -1.60 0.81
CA TRP A 141 -12.94 -2.41 0.96
C TRP A 141 -11.70 -1.54 0.99
N ALA A 142 -10.62 -2.08 1.55
CA ALA A 142 -9.33 -1.43 1.52
C ALA A 142 -8.50 -1.91 0.34
N GLY A 143 -7.65 -1.06 -0.22
CA GLY A 143 -6.63 -1.49 -1.18
C GLY A 143 -5.36 -0.66 -1.03
N GLY A 144 -4.25 -1.27 -1.45
CA GLY A 144 -2.93 -0.66 -1.37
C GLY A 144 -2.63 0.32 -2.52
N ASP A 145 -3.35 0.22 -3.65
CA ASP A 145 -3.11 1.08 -4.82
C ASP A 145 -3.77 2.45 -4.68
N THR A 146 -3.11 3.34 -3.95
CA THR A 146 -3.58 4.71 -3.75
C THR A 146 -3.40 5.61 -4.98
N GLY A 147 -3.16 5.07 -6.18
CA GLY A 147 -2.78 5.87 -7.35
C GLY A 147 -1.31 6.30 -7.32
N GLY A 148 -0.46 5.55 -6.58
CA GLY A 148 0.81 6.06 -6.08
C GLY A 148 0.57 7.14 -5.02
N TRP A 149 1.44 8.13 -4.93
CA TRP A 149 1.26 9.32 -4.08
C TRP A 149 0.74 10.51 -4.89
N PHE A 150 -0.34 10.26 -5.65
CA PHE A 150 -1.10 11.21 -6.49
C PHE A 150 -0.21 12.06 -7.42
N GLY A 151 0.52 11.39 -8.31
CA GLY A 151 1.31 12.02 -9.37
C GLY A 151 2.80 12.24 -9.09
N ILE A 152 3.33 11.83 -7.93
CA ILE A 152 4.76 11.99 -7.59
C ILE A 152 5.63 10.76 -7.95
N GLN A 153 5.13 9.81 -8.72
CA GLN A 153 5.91 8.63 -9.16
C GLN A 153 5.91 8.56 -10.67
#